data_AF-G2ZNV2-F1
#
_entry.id   AF-G2ZNV2-F1
#
_cell.length_a   1.000
_cell.length_b   1.000
_cell.length_c   1.000
_cell.angle_alpha   90.00
_cell.angle_beta   90.00
_cell.angle_gamma   90.00
#
_symmetry.space_group_name_H-M   'P 1'
#
loop_
_entity.id
_entity.type
_entity.pdbx_description
1 polymer ?
#
loop_
_entity_poly.entity_id
_entity_poly.type
_entity_poly.pdbx_seq_one_letter_code
_entity_poly.pdbx_strand_id
1 'polypeptide(L)'
;MIAALKKRPFLRDQYAFDFVASDSVALAGQTRHEEALLTLSVIWHRLHCDGAARVSLHSTTLDDLAEHAPFHSHARCKLHVGESIRLQLGTLASP
;
A
#
# COMPACT_ATOMS: atom_id res chain seq x y z
N MET A 1 -4.20 -11.90 -19.09
CA MET A 1 -5.08 -11.91 -17.90
C MET A 1 -4.31 -11.30 -16.75
N ILE A 2 -4.84 -10.28 -16.07
CA ILE A 2 -4.22 -9.67 -14.87
C ILE A 2 -4.94 -10.26 -13.67
N ALA A 3 -4.24 -11.02 -12.82
CA ALA A 3 -4.76 -11.40 -11.52
C ALA A 3 -4.40 -10.27 -10.54
N ALA A 4 -5.40 -9.48 -10.14
CA ALA A 4 -5.22 -8.37 -9.21
C ALA A 4 -5.93 -8.70 -7.90
N LEU A 5 -5.17 -8.86 -6.82
CA LEU A 5 -5.73 -8.89 -5.47
C LEU A 5 -5.79 -7.44 -4.98
N LYS A 6 -7.00 -6.87 -4.94
CA LYS A 6 -7.26 -5.53 -4.39
C LYS A 6 -8.07 -5.70 -3.11
N LYS A 7 -7.49 -5.33 -1.96
CA LYS A 7 -8.26 -5.12 -0.73
C LYS A 7 -8.41 -3.62 -0.50
N ARG A 8 -9.64 -3.20 -0.23
CA ARG A 8 -10.03 -1.80 0.02
C ARG A 8 -10.73 -1.72 1.36
N PRO A 9 -10.01 -1.50 2.47
CA PRO A 9 -10.66 -1.09 3.70
C PRO A 9 -11.33 0.29 3.49
N PHE A 10 -12.62 0.39 3.80
CA PHE A 10 -13.27 1.68 3.93
C PHE A 10 -12.83 2.29 5.25
N LEU A 11 -12.18 3.44 5.19
CA LEU A 11 -11.75 4.17 6.37
C LEU A 11 -12.90 5.06 6.83
N ARG A 12 -13.37 4.88 8.07
CA ARG A 12 -14.40 5.75 8.67
C ARG A 12 -13.80 6.84 9.56
N ASP A 13 -12.53 6.70 9.92
CA ASP A 13 -11.78 7.54 10.83
C ASP A 13 -10.30 7.60 10.42
N GLN A 14 -9.50 8.29 11.23
CA GLN A 14 -8.05 8.32 11.12
C GLN A 14 -7.44 6.99 11.60
N TYR A 15 -6.53 6.40 10.82
CA TYR A 15 -5.85 5.15 11.16
C TYR A 15 -4.33 5.32 11.09
N ALA A 16 -3.64 4.71 12.05
CA ALA A 16 -2.22 4.45 11.91
C ALA A 16 -2.02 3.19 11.06
N PHE A 17 -0.98 3.16 10.25
CA PHE A 17 -0.60 1.97 9.51
C PHE A 17 0.91 1.72 9.60
N ASP A 18 1.24 0.44 9.59
CA ASP A 18 2.60 -0.07 9.39
C ASP A 18 2.58 -0.98 8.17
N PHE A 19 3.40 -0.64 7.18
CA PHE A 19 3.64 -1.44 5.99
C PHE A 19 5.06 -1.98 6.02
N VAL A 20 5.20 -3.30 5.98
CA VAL A 20 6.50 -3.99 5.87
C VAL A 20 6.56 -4.66 4.51
N ALA A 21 7.49 -4.17 3.68
CA ALA A 21 7.81 -4.75 2.39
C ALA A 21 8.58 -6.07 2.55
N SER A 22 8.71 -6.83 1.45
CA SER A 22 9.40 -8.12 1.41
C SER A 22 10.90 -8.01 1.70
N ASP A 23 11.51 -6.87 1.36
CA ASP A 23 12.91 -6.51 1.65
C ASP A 23 13.10 -5.96 3.08
N SER A 24 12.10 -6.09 3.94
CA SER A 24 12.07 -5.55 5.30
C SER A 24 12.10 -4.02 5.39
N VAL A 25 11.91 -3.30 4.28
CA VAL A 25 11.68 -1.84 4.33
C VAL A 25 10.32 -1.60 4.99
N ALA A 26 10.34 -0.81 6.05
CA ALA A 26 9.14 -0.43 6.79
C ALA A 26 8.73 1.00 6.45
N LEU A 27 7.44 1.19 6.19
CA LEU A 27 6.79 2.50 6.07
C LEU A 27 5.69 2.58 7.13
N ALA A 28 5.81 3.52 8.04
CA ALA A 28 4.78 3.83 9.02
C ALA A 28 4.15 5.18 8.67
N GLY A 29 2.87 5.34 8.94
CA GLY A 29 2.17 6.59 8.71
C GLY A 29 0.79 6.63 9.33
N GLN A 30 0.13 7.77 9.12
CA GLN A 30 -1.24 7.98 9.56
C GLN A 30 -2.03 8.55 8.40
N THR A 31 -3.24 8.01 8.20
CA THR A 31 -4.21 8.60 7.28
C THR A 31 -4.68 9.95 7.85
N ARG A 32 -5.26 10.85 7.05
CA ARG A 32 -5.97 12.03 7.58
C ARG A 32 -7.47 11.75 7.67
N HIS A 33 -8.23 12.59 8.38
CA HIS A 33 -9.68 12.43 8.53
C HIS A 33 -10.42 12.50 7.19
N GLU A 34 -9.91 13.26 6.24
CA GLU A 34 -10.43 13.36 4.88
C GLU A 34 -10.07 12.16 3.97
N GLU A 35 -9.25 11.21 4.44
CA GLU A 35 -8.86 10.05 3.64
C GLU A 35 -10.02 9.05 3.53
N ALA A 36 -10.66 9.01 2.37
CA ALA A 36 -11.74 8.08 2.10
C ALA A 36 -11.26 6.62 1.92
N LEU A 37 -10.01 6.42 1.47
CA LEU A 37 -9.51 5.12 1.01
C LEU A 37 -7.99 4.98 1.16
N LEU A 38 -7.57 3.92 1.86
CA LEU A 38 -6.23 3.35 1.79
C LEU A 38 -6.28 2.06 0.97
N THR A 39 -5.51 1.96 -0.11
CA THR A 39 -5.56 0.80 -1.02
C THR A 39 -4.23 0.10 -1.12
N LEU A 40 -4.23 -1.22 -0.85
CA LEU A 40 -3.12 -2.11 -1.19
C LEU A 40 -3.47 -2.86 -2.49
N SER A 41 -2.55 -2.82 -3.45
CA SER A 41 -2.65 -3.58 -4.70
C SER A 41 -1.45 -4.48 -4.90
N VAL A 42 -1.71 -5.72 -5.31
CA VAL A 42 -0.69 -6.69 -5.73
C VAL A 42 -1.03 -7.16 -7.13
N ILE A 43 -0.11 -6.92 -8.08
CA ILE A 43 -0.36 -7.12 -9.52
C ILE A 43 0.78 -7.90 -10.15
N TRP A 44 0.48 -9.06 -10.71
CA TRP A 44 1.36 -9.76 -11.64
C TRP A 44 1.09 -9.26 -13.07
N HIS A 45 2.11 -8.70 -13.70
CA HIS A 45 1.99 -8.20 -15.06
C HIS A 45 2.74 -9.10 -16.05
N ARG A 46 2.06 -9.57 -17.09
CA ARG A 46 2.63 -10.52 -18.07
C ARG A 46 3.87 -10.01 -18.80
N LEU A 47 4.07 -8.68 -18.87
CA LEU A 47 5.23 -8.07 -19.54
C LEU A 47 6.45 -7.93 -18.61
N HIS A 48 6.31 -8.23 -17.32
CA HIS A 48 7.42 -8.27 -16.38
C HIS A 48 7.84 -9.73 -16.20
N CYS A 49 8.90 -10.12 -16.92
CA CYS A 49 9.38 -11.49 -16.99
C CYS A 49 10.22 -11.93 -15.78
N ASP A 50 10.31 -11.09 -14.74
CA ASP A 50 11.09 -11.35 -13.53
C ASP A 50 10.34 -12.22 -12.51
N GLY A 51 9.12 -12.65 -12.83
CA GLY A 51 8.30 -13.51 -11.96
C GLY A 51 7.81 -12.80 -10.69
N ALA A 52 7.99 -11.48 -10.58
CA ALA A 52 7.63 -10.72 -9.41
C ALA A 52 6.28 -10.01 -9.56
N ALA A 53 5.51 -9.96 -8.48
CA ALA A 53 4.35 -9.09 -8.37
C ALA A 53 4.81 -7.66 -8.06
N ARG A 54 4.19 -6.67 -8.67
CA ARG A 54 4.26 -5.28 -8.19
C ARG A 54 3.30 -5.13 -7.02
N VAL A 55 3.82 -4.70 -5.87
CA VAL A 55 3.02 -4.26 -4.74
C VAL A 55 2.97 -2.74 -4.74
N SER A 56 1.80 -2.16 -4.50
CA SER A 56 1.65 -0.70 -4.38
C SER A 56 0.64 -0.34 -3.29
N LEU A 57 1.07 0.55 -2.38
CA LEU A 57 0.22 1.17 -1.37
C LEU A 57 -0.20 2.57 -1.84
N HIS A 58 -1.49 2.87 -1.82
CA HIS A 58 -2.07 4.13 -2.26
C HIS A 58 -2.85 4.78 -1.13
N SER A 59 -2.63 6.07 -0.93
CA SER A 59 -3.30 6.96 0.01
C SER A 59 -3.41 8.33 -0.65
N THR A 60 -4.45 9.10 -0.31
CA THR A 60 -4.61 10.47 -0.83
C THR A 60 -4.04 11.54 0.10
N THR A 61 -3.49 11.17 1.26
CA THR A 61 -3.09 12.14 2.30
C THR A 61 -1.66 11.97 2.82
N LEU A 62 -0.91 11.02 2.28
CA LEU A 62 0.53 10.89 2.50
C LEU A 62 1.25 11.81 1.50
N ASP A 63 1.43 13.08 1.85
CA ASP A 63 1.93 14.09 0.90
C ASP A 63 3.45 14.01 0.61
N ASP A 64 4.24 13.24 1.37
CA ASP A 64 5.71 13.38 1.41
C ASP A 64 6.51 12.43 0.50
N LEU A 65 5.88 11.57 -0.32
CA LEU A 65 6.60 10.58 -1.16
C LEU A 65 6.15 10.59 -2.64
N ALA A 66 6.67 11.60 -3.36
CA ALA A 66 6.92 11.70 -4.82
C ALA A 66 5.79 12.03 -5.84
N GLU A 67 5.95 13.23 -6.42
CA GLU A 67 5.69 13.73 -7.80
C GLU A 67 4.39 13.43 -8.56
N HIS A 68 3.33 14.20 -8.26
CA HIS A 68 2.29 14.74 -9.16
C HIS A 68 1.87 13.91 -10.41
N ALA A 69 1.12 12.84 -10.18
CA ALA A 69 0.43 11.97 -11.12
C ALA A 69 -0.84 11.44 -10.42
N PRO A 70 -1.98 11.28 -11.11
CA PRO A 70 -3.28 11.03 -10.48
C PRO A 70 -3.42 9.69 -9.70
N PHE A 71 -2.35 8.89 -9.61
CA PHE A 71 -2.31 7.62 -8.90
C PHE A 71 -0.96 7.42 -8.19
N HIS A 72 -0.65 8.26 -7.19
CA HIS A 72 0.55 8.07 -6.37
C HIS A 72 0.52 6.74 -5.62
N SER A 73 1.58 5.95 -5.80
CA SER A 73 1.89 4.81 -4.94
C SER A 73 2.98 5.24 -3.98
N HIS A 74 2.68 5.31 -2.68
CA HIS A 74 3.60 5.75 -1.62
C HIS A 74 4.68 4.73 -1.29
N ALA A 75 4.37 3.45 -1.54
CA ALA A 75 5.35 2.39 -1.51
C ALA A 75 5.19 1.53 -2.76
N ARG A 76 6.32 1.19 -3.40
CA ARG A 76 6.37 0.24 -4.51
C ARG A 76 7.53 -0.72 -4.28
N CYS A 77 7.20 -2.00 -4.06
CA CYS A 77 8.17 -3.08 -3.98
C CYS A 77 7.80 -4.22 -4.92
N LYS A 78 8.75 -5.16 -5.08
CA LYS A 78 8.56 -6.42 -5.81
C LYS A 78 8.30 -7.53 -4.80
N LEU A 79 7.34 -8.39 -5.10
CA LEU A 79 7.00 -9.58 -4.32
C LEU A 79 7.26 -10.82 -5.16
N HIS A 80 8.29 -11.58 -4.80
CA HIS A 80 8.61 -12.86 -5.42
C HIS A 80 7.79 -14.01 -4.81
N VAL A 81 7.78 -15.16 -5.50
CA VAL A 81 7.13 -16.37 -4.99
C VAL A 81 7.80 -16.82 -3.70
N GLY A 82 7.01 -17.06 -2.65
CA GLY A 82 7.49 -17.44 -1.32
C GLY A 82 7.77 -16.28 -0.38
N GLU A 83 7.73 -15.04 -0.87
CA GLU A 83 7.85 -13.85 -0.02
C GLU A 83 6.51 -13.41 0.56
N SER A 84 6.57 -12.52 1.54
CA SER A 84 5.37 -11.93 2.17
C SER A 84 5.52 -10.43 2.34
N ILE A 85 4.38 -9.75 2.39
CA ILE A 85 4.24 -8.36 2.80
C ILE A 85 3.25 -8.30 3.97
N ARG A 86 3.38 -7.28 4.81
CA ARG A 86 2.44 -7.03 5.90
C ARG A 86 1.94 -5.60 5.82
N LEU A 87 0.62 -5.44 5.86
CA LEU A 87 -0.03 -4.16 6.16
C LEU A 87 -0.82 -4.36 7.44
N GLN A 88 -0.46 -3.62 8.48
CA GLN A 88 -1.17 -3.59 9.74
C GLN A 88 -1.86 -2.25 9.87
N LEU A 89 -3.14 -2.27 10.27
CA LEU A 89 -3.93 -1.08 10.54
C LEU A 89 -4.23 -1.03 12.04
N GLY A 90 -3.99 0.12 12.63
CA GLY A 90 -4.35 0.43 14.01
C GLY A 90 -5.31 1.61 14.06
N THR A 91 -6.23 1.58 15.02
CA THR A 91 -6.96 2.79 15.41
C THR A 91 -6.00 3.71 16.16
N LEU A 92 -6.05 5.00 15.90
CA LEU A 92 -5.44 5.96 16.81
C LEU A 92 -6.16 5.84 18.16
N ALA A 93 -5.41 5.76 19.25
CA ALA A 93 -6.02 5.76 20.57
C ALA A 93 -6.86 7.04 20.69
N SER A 94 -8.17 6.90 20.88
CA SER A 94 -8.97 8.04 21.33
C SER A 94 -8.43 8.48 22.68
N PRO A 95 -8.24 9.81 22.89
CA PRO A 95 -7.82 10.33 24.18
C PRO A 95 -8.80 9.96 25.30
#